data_AF-A0A0E0R980-F1
#
_entry.id   AF-A0A0E0R980-F1
#
_cell.length_a   1.000
_cell.length_b   1.000
_cell.length_c   1.000
_cell.angle_alpha   90.00
_cell.angle_beta   90.00
_cell.angle_gamma   90.00
#
_symmetry.space_group_name_H-M   'P 1'
#
loop_
_entity.id
_entity.type
_entity.pdbx_description
1 polymer ?
#
loop_
_entity_poly.entity_id
_entity_poly.type
_entity_poly.pdbx_seq_one_letter_code
_entity_poly.pdbx_strand_id
1 'polypeptide(L)'
;MLVIGTANPPNSLSQEEYTDWYFCVTNSDHLTNLKDKMKKICEFLITKYSCVATGHRSGIKKRHFHHTDDTFRDHPELAVRDQPSLETRQDILATAVPELAAEAAASAITEWGRPASDVTHLLRHAHARR
;
A
#
# COMPACT_ATOMS: atom_id res chain seq x y z
N MET A 1 -3.69 -10.29 24.29
CA MET A 1 -4.33 -9.82 23.04
C MET A 1 -5.67 -10.53 22.94
N LEU A 2 -6.78 -9.80 22.82
CA LEU A 2 -8.13 -10.39 22.89
C LEU A 2 -8.71 -10.71 21.50
N VAL A 3 -8.48 -9.85 20.51
CA VAL A 3 -8.95 -9.98 19.12
C VAL A 3 -8.00 -9.25 18.17
N ILE A 4 -8.06 -9.57 16.88
CA ILE A 4 -7.36 -8.84 15.82
C ILE A 4 -8.31 -8.63 14.65
N GLY A 5 -8.55 -7.38 14.28
CA GLY A 5 -9.18 -7.02 13.02
C GLY A 5 -8.17 -6.44 12.05
N THR A 6 -8.34 -6.72 10.76
CA THR A 6 -7.50 -6.19 9.68
C THR A 6 -8.38 -5.69 8.55
N ALA A 7 -7.97 -4.61 7.90
CA ALA A 7 -8.59 -4.11 6.69
C ALA A 7 -7.51 -3.71 5.68
N ASN A 8 -7.81 -3.86 4.40
CA ASN A 8 -6.92 -3.44 3.31
C ASN A 8 -7.72 -2.62 2.30
N PRO A 9 -7.11 -1.62 1.63
CA PRO A 9 -7.75 -0.95 0.52
C PRO A 9 -8.26 -1.94 -0.56
N PRO A 10 -9.35 -1.60 -1.27
CA PRO A 10 -9.97 -2.51 -2.22
C PRO A 10 -9.11 -2.77 -3.46
N ASN A 11 -8.31 -1.79 -3.90
CA ASN A 11 -7.42 -1.95 -5.04
C ASN A 11 -6.26 -2.88 -4.66
N SER A 12 -6.08 -3.94 -5.43
CA SER A 12 -5.08 -4.99 -5.24
C SER A 12 -4.33 -5.22 -6.54
N LEU A 13 -3.00 -5.05 -6.52
CA LEU A 13 -2.13 -5.26 -7.67
C LEU A 13 -1.21 -6.45 -7.43
N SER A 14 -1.03 -7.29 -8.45
CA SER A 14 -0.05 -8.38 -8.38
C SER A 14 1.38 -7.83 -8.41
N GLN A 15 2.32 -8.58 -7.83
CA GLN A 15 3.73 -8.19 -7.86
C GLN A 15 4.31 -8.20 -9.28
N GLU A 16 3.76 -9.04 -10.16
CA GLU A 16 4.10 -9.15 -11.59
C GLU A 16 3.75 -7.86 -12.33
N GLU A 17 2.53 -7.36 -12.14
CA GLU A 17 2.01 -6.18 -12.84
C GLU A 17 2.52 -4.87 -12.24
N TYR A 18 2.94 -4.88 -10.97
CA TYR A 18 3.29 -3.67 -10.24
C TYR A 18 4.34 -2.79 -10.95
N THR A 19 5.38 -3.41 -11.52
CA THR A 19 6.45 -2.61 -12.16
C THR A 19 5.94 -1.98 -13.45
N ASP A 20 5.13 -2.68 -14.23
CA ASP A 20 4.57 -2.11 -15.45
C ASP A 20 3.56 -1.01 -15.13
N TRP A 21 2.70 -1.24 -14.15
CA TRP A 21 1.75 -0.24 -13.64
C TRP A 21 2.47 1.02 -13.11
N TYR A 22 3.48 0.84 -12.24
CA TYR A 22 4.23 1.96 -11.64
C TYR A 22 4.87 2.85 -12.71
N PHE A 23 5.50 2.26 -13.72
CA PHE A 23 6.16 3.02 -14.79
C PHE A 23 5.15 3.71 -15.72
N CYS A 24 3.98 3.12 -15.92
CA CYS A 24 2.88 3.72 -16.67
C CYS A 24 2.33 4.96 -15.96
N VAL A 25 1.90 4.82 -14.69
CA VAL A 25 1.28 5.93 -13.95
C VAL A 25 2.26 7.07 -13.63
N THR A 26 3.56 6.79 -13.62
CA THR A 26 4.62 7.81 -13.45
C THR A 26 5.20 8.33 -14.77
N ASN A 27 4.58 8.01 -15.91
CA ASN A 27 5.03 8.40 -17.25
C ASN A 27 6.53 8.15 -17.50
N SER A 28 7.03 7.03 -16.98
CA SER A 28 8.45 6.71 -16.92
C SER A 28 8.85 5.52 -17.79
N ASP A 29 7.95 5.02 -18.66
CA ASP A 29 8.21 3.83 -19.51
C ASP A 29 9.44 3.95 -20.42
N HIS A 30 9.86 5.17 -20.75
CA HIS A 30 11.08 5.44 -21.49
C HIS A 30 12.36 5.07 -20.72
N LEU A 31 12.30 4.93 -19.39
CA LEU A 31 13.42 4.56 -18.50
C LEU A 31 13.58 3.03 -18.40
N THR A 32 13.75 2.37 -19.54
CA THR A 32 13.78 0.90 -19.66
C THR A 32 14.79 0.22 -18.74
N ASN A 33 16.02 0.76 -18.64
CA ASN A 33 17.05 0.23 -17.74
C ASN A 33 16.64 0.27 -16.25
N LEU A 34 15.92 1.32 -15.83
CA LEU A 34 15.42 1.45 -14.47
C LEU A 34 14.25 0.48 -14.23
N LYS A 35 13.39 0.33 -15.24
CA LYS A 35 12.27 -0.62 -15.24
C LYS A 35 12.76 -2.05 -15.06
N ASP A 36 13.76 -2.47 -15.82
CA ASP A 36 14.37 -3.80 -15.71
C ASP A 36 15.01 -4.03 -14.35
N LYS A 37 15.68 -3.01 -13.79
CA LYS A 37 16.25 -3.08 -12.44
C LYS A 37 15.15 -3.25 -11.38
N MET A 38 14.04 -2.53 -11.52
CA MET A 38 12.91 -2.62 -10.61
C MET A 38 12.18 -3.96 -10.71
N LYS A 39 12.02 -4.52 -11.92
CA LYS A 39 11.51 -5.88 -12.13
C LYS A 39 12.38 -6.89 -11.38
N LYS A 40 13.71 -6.82 -11.56
CA LYS A 40 14.65 -7.66 -10.81
C LYS A 40 14.52 -7.49 -9.31
N ILE A 41 14.31 -6.28 -8.77
CA ILE A 41 14.11 -6.08 -7.32
C ILE A 41 12.80 -6.74 -6.85
N CYS A 42 11.73 -6.58 -7.62
CA CYS A 42 10.44 -7.23 -7.34
C CYS A 42 10.53 -8.76 -7.40
N GLU A 43 11.50 -9.27 -8.18
CA GLU A 43 11.79 -10.69 -8.34
C GLU A 43 12.84 -11.27 -7.38
N PHE A 44 13.85 -10.51 -6.89
CA PHE A 44 15.15 -11.07 -6.44
C PHE A 44 15.49 -10.98 -4.93
N LEU A 45 14.70 -10.38 -4.04
CA LEU A 45 15.09 -10.30 -2.61
C LEU A 45 14.87 -11.59 -1.80
N ILE A 46 15.62 -12.66 -2.14
CA ILE A 46 16.29 -13.66 -1.27
C ILE A 46 17.16 -14.54 -2.20
N THR A 47 18.45 -14.22 -2.32
CA THR A 47 19.48 -15.24 -2.59
C THR A 47 20.84 -14.74 -2.10
N LYS A 48 21.10 -14.94 -0.80
CA LYS A 48 22.48 -15.19 -0.37
C LYS A 48 22.64 -16.54 0.35
N TYR A 49 21.55 -17.25 0.67
CA TYR A 49 21.59 -18.51 1.43
C TYR A 49 20.57 -19.60 1.03
N SER A 50 19.91 -19.55 -0.15
CA SER A 50 18.97 -20.61 -0.56
C SER A 50 19.12 -20.98 -2.04
N CYS A 51 19.34 -22.27 -2.29
CA CYS A 51 19.67 -22.87 -3.59
C CYS A 51 18.43 -23.31 -4.40
N VAL A 52 17.23 -22.82 -4.08
CA VAL A 52 15.99 -23.27 -4.73
C VAL A 52 15.40 -22.13 -5.56
N ALA A 53 15.38 -22.33 -6.88
CA ALA A 53 14.85 -21.40 -7.86
C ALA A 53 13.45 -21.83 -8.33
N THR A 54 12.40 -21.49 -7.57
CA THR A 54 11.01 -21.66 -8.01
C THR A 54 10.12 -20.52 -7.48
N GLY A 55 9.76 -19.56 -8.34
CA GLY A 55 8.68 -18.57 -8.14
C GLY A 55 9.02 -17.30 -7.34
N HIS A 56 8.45 -16.16 -7.76
CA HIS A 56 8.40 -14.82 -7.10
C HIS A 56 9.16 -14.65 -5.77
N ARG A 57 10.36 -14.02 -5.82
CA ARG A 57 11.32 -14.03 -4.70
C ARG A 57 11.47 -12.70 -3.93
N SER A 58 10.53 -11.75 -4.04
CA SER A 58 10.35 -10.69 -3.02
C SER A 58 9.55 -11.18 -1.80
N GLY A 59 8.99 -12.40 -1.85
CA GLY A 59 8.00 -12.89 -0.88
C GLY A 59 6.63 -12.24 -1.01
N ILE A 60 6.49 -11.19 -1.84
CA ILE A 60 5.25 -10.46 -2.07
C ILE A 60 4.56 -11.03 -3.31
N LYS A 61 3.31 -11.50 -3.14
CA LYS A 61 2.47 -11.96 -4.25
C LYS A 61 1.60 -10.84 -4.81
N LYS A 62 1.04 -10.01 -3.91
CA LYS A 62 0.17 -8.89 -4.24
C LYS A 62 0.28 -7.81 -3.17
N ARG A 63 -0.11 -6.59 -3.51
CA ARG A 63 -0.17 -5.45 -2.60
C ARG A 63 -1.50 -4.74 -2.75
N HIS A 64 -2.00 -4.22 -1.63
CA HIS A 64 -3.18 -3.38 -1.59
C HIS A 64 -2.76 -1.91 -1.56
N PHE A 65 -3.36 -1.10 -2.42
CA PHE A 65 -3.07 0.33 -2.54
C PHE A 65 -4.37 1.12 -2.42
N HIS A 66 -4.30 2.27 -1.76
CA HIS A 66 -5.42 3.23 -1.83
C HIS A 66 -5.44 3.97 -3.17
N HIS A 67 -4.27 4.32 -3.70
CA HIS A 67 -4.13 4.99 -4.99
C HIS A 67 -4.52 4.08 -6.16
N THR A 68 -5.20 4.64 -7.14
CA THR A 68 -5.61 4.02 -8.40
C THR A 68 -5.12 4.87 -9.58
N ASP A 69 -5.34 4.39 -10.81
CA ASP A 69 -5.08 5.16 -12.02
C ASP A 69 -5.80 6.50 -12.02
N ASP A 70 -7.03 6.52 -11.50
CA ASP A 70 -7.83 7.74 -11.36
C ASP A 70 -7.17 8.73 -10.39
N THR A 71 -6.60 8.25 -9.28
CA THR A 71 -5.86 9.12 -8.35
C THR A 71 -4.71 9.85 -9.06
N PHE A 72 -3.94 9.16 -9.90
CA PHE A 72 -2.83 9.77 -10.63
C PHE A 72 -3.28 10.60 -11.84
N ARG A 73 -4.48 10.32 -12.39
CA ARG A 73 -5.10 11.16 -13.42
C ARG A 73 -5.58 12.49 -12.86
N ASP A 74 -6.22 12.45 -11.70
CA ASP A 74 -6.77 13.63 -11.03
C ASP A 74 -5.68 14.46 -10.32
N HIS A 75 -4.62 13.79 -9.86
CA HIS A 75 -3.49 14.38 -9.15
C HIS A 75 -2.14 13.98 -9.77
N PRO A 76 -1.81 14.45 -10.99
CA PRO A 76 -0.56 14.11 -11.67
C PRO A 76 0.69 14.56 -10.91
N GLU A 77 0.59 15.57 -10.04
CA GLU A 77 1.67 16.01 -9.16
C GLU A 77 2.15 14.91 -8.19
N LEU A 78 1.31 13.91 -7.91
CA LEU A 78 1.70 12.77 -7.06
C LEU A 78 2.72 11.85 -7.74
N ALA A 79 2.74 11.83 -9.08
CA ALA A 79 3.61 10.99 -9.89
C ALA A 79 4.93 11.67 -10.28
N VAL A 80 5.01 13.00 -10.16
CA VAL A 80 6.20 13.77 -10.54
C VAL A 80 7.04 14.09 -9.32
N ARG A 81 8.29 13.62 -9.31
CA ARG A 81 9.20 13.74 -8.15
C ARG A 81 9.39 15.17 -7.65
N ASP A 82 9.49 16.13 -8.58
CA ASP A 82 9.92 17.48 -8.28
C ASP A 82 8.74 18.48 -8.19
N GLN A 83 7.50 17.99 -8.10
CA GLN A 83 6.30 18.81 -7.91
C GLN A 83 5.85 18.84 -6.43
N PRO A 84 5.38 20.00 -5.92
CA PRO A 84 4.81 20.07 -4.59
C PRO A 84 3.51 19.26 -4.55
N SER A 85 3.46 18.26 -3.68
CA SER A 85 2.30 17.35 -3.57
C SER A 85 1.94 17.01 -2.11
N LEU A 86 2.51 17.73 -1.14
CA LEU A 86 2.34 17.42 0.29
C LEU A 86 0.89 17.62 0.74
N GLU A 87 0.26 18.74 0.37
CA GLU A 87 -1.12 19.06 0.75
C GLU A 87 -2.09 18.01 0.19
N THR A 88 -2.02 17.72 -1.11
CA THR A 88 -2.81 16.64 -1.75
C THR A 88 -2.65 15.30 -1.03
N ARG A 89 -1.42 14.92 -0.68
CA ARG A 89 -1.16 13.66 0.07
C ARG A 89 -1.80 13.69 1.45
N GLN A 90 -1.73 14.82 2.15
CA GLN A 90 -2.33 14.97 3.48
C GLN A 90 -3.85 14.90 3.41
N ASP A 91 -4.48 15.53 2.41
CA ASP A 91 -5.92 15.50 2.23
C ASP A 91 -6.43 14.09 1.94
N ILE A 92 -5.75 13.33 1.07
CA ILE A 92 -6.07 11.92 0.81
C ILE A 92 -5.93 11.09 2.09
N LEU A 93 -4.82 11.23 2.82
CA LEU A 93 -4.57 10.46 4.04
C LEU A 93 -5.51 10.82 5.20
N ALA A 94 -5.94 12.08 5.29
CA ALA A 94 -6.85 12.56 6.32
C ALA A 94 -8.19 11.80 6.32
N THR A 95 -8.61 11.34 5.14
CA THR A 95 -9.84 10.54 4.96
C THR A 95 -9.54 9.04 4.94
N ALA A 96 -8.59 8.59 4.13
CA ALA A 96 -8.35 7.17 3.89
C ALA A 96 -7.87 6.41 5.13
N VAL A 97 -7.03 7.03 5.97
CA VAL A 97 -6.44 6.37 7.14
C VAL A 97 -7.48 6.10 8.23
N PRO A 98 -8.31 7.07 8.66
CA PRO A 98 -9.39 6.81 9.61
C PRO A 98 -10.40 5.77 9.12
N GLU A 99 -10.78 5.79 7.84
CA GLU A 99 -11.74 4.83 7.27
C GLU A 99 -11.22 3.40 7.35
N LEU A 100 -9.97 3.16 6.93
CA LEU A 100 -9.36 1.84 6.99
C LEU A 100 -9.17 1.35 8.44
N ALA A 101 -8.81 2.27 9.35
CA ALA A 101 -8.71 1.95 10.77
C ALA A 101 -10.09 1.61 11.38
N ALA A 102 -11.15 2.30 10.96
CA ALA A 102 -12.51 2.03 11.41
C ALA A 102 -13.00 0.65 10.92
N GLU A 103 -12.70 0.28 9.67
CA GLU A 103 -13.03 -1.06 9.13
C GLU A 103 -12.32 -2.18 9.90
N ALA A 104 -11.00 -2.02 10.14
CA ALA A 104 -10.24 -2.97 10.95
C ALA A 104 -10.77 -3.06 12.39
N ALA A 105 -11.10 -1.93 13.01
CA ALA A 105 -11.66 -1.89 14.36
C ALA A 105 -13.06 -2.53 14.42
N ALA A 106 -13.91 -2.30 13.42
CA ALA A 106 -15.23 -2.92 13.34
C ALA A 106 -15.13 -4.44 13.23
N SER A 107 -14.20 -4.95 12.42
CA SER A 107 -13.91 -6.40 12.36
C SER A 107 -13.46 -6.94 13.71
N ALA A 108 -12.58 -6.23 14.43
CA ALA A 108 -12.10 -6.65 15.74
C ALA A 108 -13.22 -6.65 16.80
N ILE A 109 -14.06 -5.61 16.85
CA ILE A 109 -15.18 -5.50 17.79
C ILE A 109 -16.22 -6.59 17.52
N THR A 110 -16.47 -6.91 16.25
CA THR A 110 -17.38 -8.00 15.85
C THR A 110 -16.88 -9.35 16.37
N GLU A 111 -15.59 -9.65 16.22
CA GLU A 111 -14.98 -10.87 16.78
C GLU A 111 -14.97 -10.85 18.32
N TRP A 112 -14.82 -9.67 18.93
CA TRP A 112 -14.78 -9.52 20.38
C TRP A 112 -16.12 -9.83 21.03
N GLY A 113 -17.22 -9.63 20.30
CA GLY A 113 -18.58 -9.98 20.74
C GLY A 113 -19.14 -9.10 21.85
N ARG A 114 -18.45 -8.00 22.21
CA ARG A 114 -18.89 -7.02 23.20
C ARG A 114 -19.28 -5.70 22.53
N PRO A 115 -20.17 -4.89 23.15
CA PRO A 115 -20.53 -3.61 22.58
C PRO A 115 -19.32 -2.67 22.56
N ALA A 116 -19.25 -1.82 21.53
CA ALA A 116 -18.17 -0.83 21.37
C ALA A 116 -18.08 0.15 22.57
N SER A 117 -19.18 0.36 23.31
CA SER A 117 -19.22 1.17 24.53
C SER A 117 -18.31 0.64 25.65
N ASP A 118 -17.93 -0.63 25.61
CA ASP A 118 -17.05 -1.25 26.60
C ASP A 118 -15.56 -0.90 26.36
N VAL A 119 -15.24 -0.26 25.23
CA VAL A 119 -13.89 0.24 24.94
C VAL A 119 -13.65 1.53 25.73
N THR A 120 -12.68 1.48 26.65
CA THR A 120 -12.35 2.62 27.53
C THR A 120 -11.19 3.48 27.03
N HIS A 121 -10.36 2.94 26.15
CA HIS A 121 -9.17 3.61 25.65
C HIS A 121 -9.02 3.34 24.15
N LEU A 122 -8.70 4.38 23.38
CA LEU A 122 -8.39 4.29 21.96
C LEU A 122 -6.94 4.72 21.73
N LEU A 123 -6.11 3.77 21.29
CA LEU A 123 -4.75 4.04 20.83
C LEU A 123 -4.74 3.95 19.31
N ARG A 124 -4.27 5.01 18.64
CA ARG A 124 -4.11 5.05 17.19
C ARG A 124 -2.69 5.40 16.83
N HIS A 125 -2.17 4.71 15.81
CA HIS A 125 -0.85 4.96 15.25
C HIS A 125 -0.97 5.06 13.73
N ALA A 126 -0.47 6.14 13.16
CA ALA A 126 -0.33 6.32 11.72
C ALA A 126 0.96 7.11 11.46
N HIS A 127 1.70 6.74 10.42
CA HIS A 127 2.90 7.45 10.03
C HIS A 127 2.55 8.55 9.01
N ALA A 128 2.39 9.77 9.49
CA ALA A 128 2.24 10.96 8.66
C ALA A 128 3.34 11.96 9.05
N ARG A 129 4.39 12.07 8.22
CA ARG A 129 5.41 13.12 8.40
C ARG A 129 4.91 14.39 7.71
N ARG A 130 4.94 15.50 8.44
CA ARG A 130 4.85 16.85 7.87
C ARG A 130 6.19 17.22 7.23
#